data_AF-A0A382P549-F1
#
_entry.id   AF-A0A382P549-F1
#
_cell.length_a   1.000
_cell.length_b   1.000
_cell.length_c   1.000
_cell.angle_alpha   90.00
_cell.angle_beta   90.00
_cell.angle_gamma   90.00
#
_symmetry.space_group_name_H-M   'P 1'
#
loop_
_entity.id
_entity.type
_entity.pdbx_description
1 polymer ?
#
loop_
_entity_poly.entity_id
_entity_poly.type
_entity_poly.pdbx_seq_one_letter_code
_entity_poly.pdbx_strand_id
1 'polypeptide(L)' 'MNLIRTSIERPTAVVAAVLMVVIFGLLALQRIPIQLTPDVRKPVITVTTYWGGGSPVEVEREIINRQ' A
#
# COMPACT_ATOMS: atom_id res chain seq x y z
N MET A 1 -32.64 -0.92 -23.91
CA MET A 1 -31.34 -0.63 -24.54
C MET A 1 -30.74 -1.94 -25.02
N ASN A 2 -30.45 -2.09 -26.31
CA ASN A 2 -29.94 -3.34 -26.87
C ASN A 2 -28.45 -3.19 -27.19
N LEU A 3 -27.59 -3.56 -26.25
CA LEU A 3 -26.14 -3.37 -26.37
C LEU A 3 -25.56 -4.11 -27.59
N ILE A 4 -26.12 -5.27 -27.95
CA ILE A 4 -25.66 -6.07 -29.09
C ILE A 4 -25.92 -5.30 -30.38
N ARG A 5 -27.15 -4.78 -30.55
CA ARG A 5 -27.52 -4.01 -31.74
C ARG A 5 -26.67 -2.74 -31.89
N THR A 6 -26.52 -1.96 -30.81
CA THR A 6 -25.70 -0.74 -30.84
C THR A 6 -24.22 -1.02 -31.12
N SER A 7 -23.69 -2.15 -30.65
CA SER A 7 -22.31 -2.57 -30.92
C SER A 7 -22.09 -2.91 -32.39
N ILE A 8 -23.08 -3.54 -33.05
CA ILE A 8 -23.03 -3.89 -34.48
C ILE A 8 -23.17 -2.64 -35.35
N GLU A 9 -24.05 -1.70 -34.98
CA GLU A 9 -24.29 -0.46 -35.73
C GLU A 9 -23.12 0.53 -35.65
N ARG A 10 -22.29 0.46 -34.60
CA ARG A 10 -21.15 1.37 -34.37
C ARG A 10 -19.83 0.63 -34.14
N PRO A 11 -19.33 -0.15 -35.12
CA PRO A 11 -18.16 -1.00 -34.95
C PRO A 11 -16.88 -0.19 -34.66
N THR A 12 -16.74 1.00 -35.24
CA THR A 12 -15.59 1.89 -34.99
C THR A 12 -15.50 2.33 -33.53
N ALA A 13 -16.65 2.65 -32.90
CA ALA A 13 -16.70 3.01 -31.49
C ALA A 13 -16.33 1.83 -30.58
N VAL A 14 -16.77 0.61 -30.94
CA VAL A 14 -16.43 -0.61 -30.19
C VAL A 14 -14.92 -0.88 -30.28
N VAL A 15 -14.34 -0.82 -31.48
CA VAL A 15 -12.89 -1.02 -31.67
C VAL A 15 -12.08 0.02 -30.89
N ALA A 16 -12.49 1.29 -30.93
CA ALA A 16 -11.83 2.34 -30.15
C ALA A 16 -11.88 2.07 -28.64
N ALA A 17 -13.04 1.62 -28.12
CA ALA A 17 -13.17 1.27 -26.70
C ALA A 17 -12.29 0.07 -26.33
N VAL A 18 -12.23 -0.97 -27.17
CA VAL A 18 -11.34 -2.12 -26.95
C VAL A 18 -9.88 -1.70 -26.96
N LEU A 19 -9.45 -0.90 -27.94
CA LEU A 19 -8.09 -0.38 -28.01
C LEU A 19 -7.73 0.44 -26.75
N MET A 20 -8.66 1.26 -26.28
CA MET A 20 -8.49 2.02 -25.05
C MET A 20 -8.23 1.09 -23.86
N VAL A 21 -9.07 0.06 -23.67
CA VAL A 21 -8.90 -0.93 -22.60
C VAL A 21 -7.55 -1.65 -22.71
N VAL A 22 -7.12 -2.03 -23.90
CA VAL A 22 -5.84 -2.70 -24.12
C VAL A 22 -4.66 -1.79 -23.77
N ILE A 23 -4.67 -0.53 -24.24
CA ILE A 23 -3.59 0.42 -23.97
C ILE A 23 -3.47 0.70 -22.47
N PHE A 24 -4.58 1.02 -21.80
CA PHE A 24 -4.58 1.24 -20.35
C PHE A 24 -4.20 -0.01 -19.57
N GLY A 25 -4.63 -1.20 -20.03
CA GLY A 25 -4.23 -2.47 -19.44
C GLY A 25 -2.74 -2.74 -19.53
N LEU A 26 -2.12 -2.49 -20.69
CA LEU A 26 -0.68 -2.60 -20.88
C LEU A 26 0.09 -1.58 -20.03
N LEU A 27 -0.38 -0.34 -19.96
CA LEU A 27 0.22 0.68 -19.11
C LEU A 27 0.14 0.30 -17.62
N ALA A 28 -1.01 -0.20 -17.16
CA ALA A 28 -1.17 -0.66 -15.79
C ALA A 28 -0.21 -1.81 -15.48
N LEU A 29 -0.09 -2.80 -16.38
CA LEU A 29 0.83 -3.93 -16.20
C LEU A 29 2.30 -3.48 -16.08
N GLN A 30 2.70 -2.44 -16.81
CA GLN A 30 4.08 -1.93 -16.78
C GLN A 30 4.36 -0.95 -15.64
N ARG A 31 3.34 -0.21 -15.18
CA ARG A 31 3.52 0.92 -14.25
C ARG A 31 3.16 0.61 -12.81
N ILE A 32 2.28 -0.37 -12.57
CA ILE A 32 1.92 -0.74 -11.20
C ILE A 32 3.13 -1.45 -10.56
N PRO A 33 3.71 -0.88 -9.49
CA PRO A 33 4.85 -1.49 -8.84
C PRO A 33 4.43 -2.79 -8.14
N ILE A 34 5.10 -3.89 -8.49
CA ILE A 34 4.83 -5.20 -7.90
C ILE A 34 5.72 -5.35 -6.66
N GLN A 35 5.09 -5.55 -5.50
CA GLN A 35 5.80 -5.87 -4.26
C GLN A 35 5.72 -7.38 -4.05
N LEU A 36 6.89 -8.04 -4.02
CA LEU A 36 6.98 -9.50 -3.81
C LEU A 36 6.69 -9.89 -2.36
N THR A 37 6.97 -8.99 -1.43
CA THR A 37 6.74 -9.16 0.00
C THR A 37 5.84 -8.03 0.49
N PRO A 38 4.86 -8.32 1.37
CA PRO A 38 4.05 -7.27 1.95
C PRO A 38 4.92 -6.36 2.84
N ASP A 39 4.65 -5.05 2.80
CA ASP A 39 5.18 -4.11 3.79
C ASP A 39 4.50 -4.40 5.15
N VAL A 40 5.15 -5.22 5.97
CA VAL A 40 4.71 -5.51 7.33
C VAL A 40 5.21 -4.39 8.24
N ARG A 41 4.49 -3.26 8.23
CA ARG A 41 4.71 -2.18 9.20
C ARG A 41 4.27 -2.66 10.58
N LYS A 42 5.20 -3.20 11.35
CA LYS A 42 4.98 -3.47 12.77
C LYS A 42 5.01 -2.11 13.48
N PRO A 43 3.91 -1.67 14.11
CA PRO A 43 3.95 -0.44 14.90
C PRO A 43 4.89 -0.68 16.09
N VAL A 44 6.01 0.04 16.14
CA VAL A 44 6.95 0.01 17.25
C VAL A 44 6.82 1.33 18.00
N ILE A 45 6.48 1.24 19.28
CA ILE A 45 6.48 2.39 20.19
C ILE A 45 7.73 2.27 21.06
N THR A 46 8.62 3.26 20.99
CA THR A 46 9.84 3.31 21.81
C THR A 46 9.73 4.44 22.80
N VAL A 47 9.74 4.13 24.09
CA VAL A 47 9.81 5.11 25.18
C VAL A 47 11.25 5.12 25.68
N THR A 48 11.95 6.24 25.50
CA THR A 48 13.32 6.41 26.00
C THR A 48 13.32 7.39 27.16
N THR A 49 13.81 6.96 28.31
CA THR A 49 13.93 7.79 29.51
C THR A 49 15.41 7.96 29.84
N TYR A 50 15.87 9.20 29.92
CA TYR A 50 17.25 9.51 30.29
C TYR A 50 17.32 9.91 31.76
N TRP A 51 18.13 9.19 32.55
CA TRP A 51 18.34 9.47 33.97
C TRP A 51 19.83 9.42 34.32
N GLY A 52 20.38 10.58 34.67
CA GLY A 52 21.81 10.72 35.00
C GLY A 52 22.10 10.40 36.47
N GLY A 53 23.26 9.78 36.73
CA GLY A 53 23.77 9.57 38.09
C GLY A 53 23.16 8.40 38.87
N GLY A 54 22.16 7.70 38.32
CA GLY A 54 21.63 6.45 38.90
C GLY A 54 22.46 5.23 38.52
N SER A 55 22.60 4.29 39.45
CA SER A 55 23.14 2.97 39.11
C SER A 55 22.18 2.21 38.19
N PRO A 56 22.65 1.29 37.33
CA PRO A 56 21.76 0.53 36.44
C PRO A 56 20.61 -0.17 37.17
N VAL A 57 20.87 -0.72 38.37
CA VAL A 57 19.89 -1.42 39.20
C VAL A 57 18.81 -0.47 39.73
N GLU A 58 19.18 0.77 40.07
CA GLU A 58 18.24 1.77 40.57
C GLU A 58 17.32 2.27 39.46
N VAL A 59 17.85 2.51 38.26
CA VAL A 59 17.07 2.89 37.07
C VAL A 59 16.06 1.81 36.70
N GLU A 60 16.45 0.53 36.75
CA GLU A 60 15.53 -0.58 36.53
C GLU A 60 14.41 -0.61 37.59
N ARG A 61 14.77 -0.49 38.87
CA ARG A 61 13.80 -0.59 39.97
C ARG A 61 12.82 0.59 40.03
N GLU A 62 13.32 1.81 39.87
CA GLU A 62 12.55 3.03 40.11
C GLU A 62 11.86 3.56 38.86
N ILE A 63 12.42 3.31 37.67
CA ILE A 63 11.87 3.80 36.40
C ILE A 63 11.23 2.65 35.64
N ILE A 64 12.02 1.64 35.23
CA ILE A 64 11.53 0.60 34.30
C ILE A 64 10.42 -0.25 34.94
N ASN A 65 10.61 -0.73 36.17
CA ASN A 65 9.64 -1.61 36.85
C ASN A 65 8.37 -0.90 37.32
N ARG A 66 8.37 0.45 37.37
CA ARG A 66 7.21 1.24 37.78
C ARG A 66 6.31 1.65 36.62
N GLN A 67 6.78 1.53 35.37
CA GLN A 67 6.02 1.82 34.15
C GLN A 67 5.06 0.68 33.80
#